data_AF-A0A7Z9G1S8-F1
#
_entry.id   AF-A0A7Z9G1S8-F1
#
_cell.length_a   1.000
_cell.length_b   1.000
_cell.length_c   1.000
_cell.angle_alpha   90.00
_cell.angle_beta   90.00
_cell.angle_gamma   90.00
#
_symmetry.space_group_name_H-M   'P 1'
#
loop_
_entity.id
_entity.type
_entity.pdbx_description
1 polymer ?
#
loop_
_entity_poly.entity_id
_entity_poly.type
_entity_poly.pdbx_seq_one_letter_code
_entity_poly.pdbx_strand_id
1 'polypeptide(L)'
;MEYQVTLRIVLLKPPNGVLYCLQDDNGRFVSTTMSTGDDIVFEFQAVVKPNQRTKKPNFTGPFARGTPSKRFFYINIGQSAGQKDTPWQRRAKVC
;
A
#
# COMPACT_ATOMS: atom_id res chain seq x y z
N MET A 1 -10.29 -6.15 -21.15
CA MET A 1 -11.21 -5.44 -20.23
C MET A 1 -10.49 -5.22 -18.93
N GLU A 2 -10.53 -3.99 -18.41
CA GLU A 2 -9.89 -3.60 -17.16
C GLU A 2 -10.93 -2.87 -16.31
N TYR A 3 -10.89 -3.11 -15.00
CA TYR A 3 -11.81 -2.49 -14.05
C TYR A 3 -11.03 -1.59 -13.11
N GLN A 4 -11.52 -0.38 -12.91
CA GLN A 4 -11.04 0.50 -11.85
C GLN A 4 -11.79 0.17 -10.57
N VAL A 5 -11.07 -0.11 -9.49
CA VAL A 5 -11.65 -0.36 -8.16
C VAL A 5 -10.97 0.51 -7.13
N THR A 6 -11.77 1.13 -6.27
CA THR A 6 -11.25 1.82 -5.09
C THR A 6 -10.95 0.78 -4.01
N LEU A 7 -9.71 0.73 -3.56
CA LEU A 7 -9.31 -0.06 -2.40
C LEU A 7 -9.11 0.86 -1.20
N ARG A 8 -9.51 0.36 -0.02
CA ARG A 8 -9.31 1.02 1.27
C ARG A 8 -8.52 0.09 2.18
N ILE A 9 -7.39 0.56 2.67
CA ILE A 9 -6.61 -0.11 3.72
C ILE A 9 -6.75 0.73 4.99
N VAL A 10 -7.16 0.10 6.09
CA VAL A 10 -7.24 0.74 7.41
C VAL A 10 -6.16 0.14 8.30
N LEU A 11 -5.24 0.97 8.77
CA LEU A 11 -4.29 0.60 9.83
C LEU A 11 -4.94 0.92 11.17
N LEU A 12 -5.23 -0.11 11.95
CA LEU A 12 -5.86 0.06 13.26
C LEU A 12 -4.81 0.51 14.29
N LYS A 13 -5.05 1.66 14.92
CA LYS A 13 -4.22 2.25 15.99
C LYS A 13 -2.70 1.97 15.85
N PRO A 14 -2.05 2.36 14.73
CA PRO A 14 -0.64 2.10 14.53
C PRO A 14 0.21 2.91 15.54
N PRO A 15 1.43 2.45 15.88
CA PRO A 15 2.34 3.16 16.78
C PRO A 15 2.40 4.67 16.54
N ASN A 16 2.11 5.45 17.59
CA ASN A 16 2.16 6.92 17.55
C ASN A 16 3.57 7.42 17.17
N GLY A 17 3.64 8.51 16.42
CA GLY A 17 4.91 9.14 16.04
C GLY A 17 5.67 8.41 14.95
N VAL A 18 5.02 7.49 14.22
CA VAL A 18 5.61 6.75 13.09
C VAL A 18 4.94 7.19 11.78
N LEU A 19 5.72 7.44 10.73
CA LEU A 19 5.20 7.71 9.39
C LEU A 19 4.75 6.43 8.69
N TYR A 20 3.62 6.53 8.02
CA TYR A 20 3.07 5.51 7.14
C TYR A 20 2.77 6.13 5.78
N CYS A 21 3.10 5.45 4.68
CA CYS A 21 2.74 5.93 3.34
C CYS A 21 2.53 4.80 2.34
N LEU A 22 1.79 5.09 1.28
CA LEU A 22 1.83 4.32 0.04
C LEU A 22 3.06 4.75 -0.78
N GLN A 23 3.48 3.88 -1.69
CA GLN A 23 4.51 4.22 -2.68
C GLN A 23 4.06 3.78 -4.07
N ASP A 24 4.11 4.69 -5.02
CA ASP A 24 3.80 4.38 -6.42
C ASP A 24 4.98 3.66 -7.12
N ASP A 25 4.76 3.27 -8.37
CA ASP A 25 5.72 2.54 -9.19
C ASP A 25 6.94 3.38 -9.61
N ASN A 26 6.86 4.71 -9.48
CA ASN A 26 7.98 5.64 -9.66
C ASN A 26 8.76 5.88 -8.35
N GLY A 27 8.36 5.22 -7.26
CA GLY A 27 9.02 5.34 -5.97
C GLY A 27 8.59 6.57 -5.17
N ARG A 28 7.60 7.34 -5.62
CA ARG A 28 7.08 8.50 -4.90
C ARG A 28 6.20 8.06 -3.73
N PHE A 29 6.37 8.73 -2.58
CA PHE A 29 5.49 8.54 -1.43
C PHE A 29 4.16 9.27 -1.62
N VAL A 30 3.07 8.58 -1.32
CA VAL A 30 1.69 9.05 -1.47
C VAL A 30 0.96 8.87 -0.13
N SER A 31 0.13 9.85 0.22
CA SER A 31 -0.66 9.86 1.47
C SER A 31 0.17 9.66 2.73
N THR A 32 1.40 10.21 2.76
CA THR A 32 2.29 10.12 3.92
C THR A 32 1.63 10.73 5.15
N THR A 33 1.45 9.91 6.20
CA THR A 33 0.71 10.26 7.40
C THR A 33 1.52 9.89 8.64
N MET A 34 1.68 10.85 9.56
CA MET A 34 2.23 10.59 10.89
C MET A 34 1.12 10.03 11.77
N SER A 35 1.35 8.86 12.37
CA SER A 35 0.37 8.27 13.30
C SER A 35 0.22 9.11 14.56
N THR A 36 -1.03 9.36 14.94
CA THR A 36 -1.42 9.88 16.26
C THR A 36 -1.79 8.77 17.24
N GLY A 37 -1.70 7.49 16.82
CA GLY A 37 -2.23 6.35 17.58
C GLY A 37 -3.69 6.02 17.24
N ASP A 38 -4.34 6.83 16.41
CA ASP A 38 -5.67 6.57 15.84
C ASP A 38 -5.58 5.84 14.50
N ASP A 39 -6.70 5.32 14.03
CA ASP A 39 -6.75 4.59 12.75
C ASP A 39 -6.32 5.47 11.57
N ILE A 40 -5.50 4.91 10.69
CA ILE A 40 -5.08 5.57 9.45
C ILE A 40 -5.74 4.88 8.26
N VAL A 41 -6.41 5.66 7.43
CA VAL A 41 -7.09 5.17 6.22
C VAL A 41 -6.29 5.56 4.98
N PHE A 42 -5.97 4.57 4.15
CA PHE A 42 -5.40 4.75 2.83
C PHE A 42 -6.41 4.33 1.78
N GLU A 43 -6.86 5.28 0.96
CA GLU A 43 -7.71 5.02 -0.19
C GLU A 43 -6.95 5.27 -1.49
N PHE A 44 -7.05 4.34 -2.43
CA PHE A 44 -6.39 4.46 -3.72
C PHE A 44 -7.09 3.65 -4.80
N GLN A 45 -6.83 4.03 -6.06
CA GLN A 45 -7.32 3.30 -7.22
C GLN A 45 -6.40 2.13 -7.54
N ALA A 46 -7.00 0.97 -7.78
CA ALA A 46 -6.33 -0.21 -8.31
C ALA A 46 -7.00 -0.63 -9.63
N VAL A 47 -6.20 -1.19 -10.52
CA VAL A 47 -6.68 -1.70 -11.81
C VAL A 47 -6.77 -3.21 -11.73
N VAL A 48 -7.95 -3.78 -11.92
CA VAL A 48 -8.16 -5.23 -11.93
C VAL A 48 -8.29 -5.72 -13.36
N LYS A 49 -7.38 -6.63 -13.74
CA LYS A 49 -7.44 -7.32 -15.04
C LYS A 49 -7.91 -8.75 -14.83
N PRO A 50 -8.92 -9.24 -15.58
CA PRO A 50 -9.28 -10.65 -15.58
C PRO A 50 -8.09 -11.50 -16.04
N ASN A 51 -7.81 -12.59 -15.33
CA ASN A 51 -6.84 -13.59 -15.80
C ASN A 51 -7.59 -14.78 -16.41
N GLN A 52 -7.54 -14.93 -17.73
CA GLN A 52 -8.26 -16.00 -18.42
C GLN A 52 -7.77 -17.41 -18.05
N ARG A 53 -6.47 -17.54 -17.72
CA ARG A 53 -5.84 -18.82 -17.37
C ARG A 53 -6.16 -19.24 -15.95
N THR A 54 -6.05 -18.34 -14.98
CA THR A 54 -6.25 -18.68 -13.55
C THR A 54 -7.67 -18.42 -13.07
N LYS A 55 -8.49 -17.70 -13.85
CA LYS A 55 -9.82 -17.18 -13.48
C LYS A 55 -9.84 -16.30 -12.22
N LYS A 56 -8.68 -15.89 -11.70
CA LYS A 56 -8.54 -14.99 -10.55
C LYS A 56 -8.32 -13.54 -11.01
N PRO A 57 -8.77 -12.54 -10.24
CA PRO A 57 -8.43 -11.15 -10.52
C PRO A 57 -6.92 -10.92 -10.41
N ASN A 58 -6.35 -10.17 -11.35
CA ASN A 58 -4.98 -9.70 -11.28
C ASN A 58 -4.98 -8.19 -10.99
N PHE A 59 -4.66 -7.84 -9.74
CA PHE A 59 -4.49 -6.45 -9.34
C PHE A 59 -3.21 -5.85 -9.94
N THR A 60 -3.35 -4.67 -10.53
CA THR A 60 -2.31 -3.93 -11.23
C THR A 60 -2.48 -2.43 -10.95
N GLY A 61 -1.62 -1.60 -11.55
CA GLY A 61 -1.57 -0.16 -11.31
C GLY A 61 -0.45 0.24 -10.35
N PRO A 62 -0.35 1.54 -10.03
CA PRO A 62 0.86 2.12 -9.45
C PRO A 62 1.23 1.57 -8.08
N PHE A 63 0.27 1.05 -7.31
CA PHE A 63 0.49 0.57 -5.94
C PHE A 63 0.60 -0.96 -5.84
N ALA A 64 0.27 -1.69 -6.91
CA ALA A 64 0.36 -3.15 -6.92
C ALA A 64 1.81 -3.62 -7.09
N ARG A 65 2.21 -4.65 -6.34
CA ARG A 65 3.55 -5.24 -6.38
C ARG A 65 3.48 -6.76 -6.51
N GLY A 66 4.63 -7.39 -6.74
CA GLY A 66 4.74 -8.86 -6.87
C GLY A 66 4.33 -9.38 -8.25
N THR A 67 4.42 -10.70 -8.45
CA THR A 67 4.02 -11.35 -9.71
C THR A 67 2.49 -11.43 -9.82
N PRO A 68 1.93 -11.70 -11.02
CA PRO A 68 0.47 -11.85 -11.18
C PRO A 68 -0.19 -12.89 -10.27
N SER A 69 0.55 -13.88 -9.77
CA SER A 69 0.06 -14.90 -8.83
C SER A 69 0.29 -14.56 -7.36
N LYS A 70 1.03 -13.49 -7.06
CA LYS A 70 1.43 -13.05 -5.70
C LYS A 70 1.34 -11.53 -5.59
N ARG A 71 0.19 -10.97 -6.00
CA ARG A 71 -0.06 -9.53 -5.89
C ARG A 71 -0.22 -9.13 -4.43
N PHE A 72 0.30 -7.96 -4.09
CA PHE A 72 0.13 -7.34 -2.79
C PHE A 72 0.32 -5.82 -2.91
N PHE A 73 -0.07 -5.10 -1.86
CA PHE A 73 0.14 -3.66 -1.69
C PHE A 73 1.08 -3.42 -0.52
N TYR A 74 1.90 -2.37 -0.60
CA TYR A 74 2.79 -1.98 0.50
C TYR A 74 2.25 -0.78 1.25
N ILE A 75 2.36 -0.84 2.57
CA ILE A 75 2.48 0.35 3.41
C ILE A 75 3.93 0.44 3.87
N ASN A 76 4.60 1.52 3.50
CA ASN A 76 5.93 1.87 4.00
C ASN A 76 5.82 2.43 5.42
N ILE A 77 6.78 2.13 6.28
CA ILE A 77 6.75 2.47 7.70
C ILE A 77 8.10 3.08 8.14
N GLY A 78 8.03 4.21 8.84
CA GLY A 78 9.19 4.90 9.41
C GLY A 78 10.18 5.35 8.34
N GLN A 79 11.44 4.92 8.43
CA GLN A 79 12.48 5.24 7.45
C GLN A 79 12.10 4.84 6.03
N SER A 80 11.39 3.71 5.85
CA SER A 80 10.89 3.30 4.53
C SER A 80 9.82 4.25 3.98
N ALA A 81 9.18 5.05 4.84
CA ALA A 81 8.23 6.11 4.51
C ALA A 81 8.88 7.51 4.51
N GLY A 82 10.21 7.61 4.63
CA GLY A 82 10.95 8.87 4.62
C GLY A 82 11.10 9.54 5.99
N GLN A 83 10.70 8.90 7.09
CA GLN A 83 10.92 9.44 8.43
C GLN A 83 12.39 9.34 8.82
N LYS A 84 13.03 10.48 9.06
CA LYS A 84 14.37 10.55 9.67
C LYS A 84 14.27 10.30 11.18
N ASP A 85 15.34 9.82 11.78
CA ASP A 85 15.49 9.68 13.23
C ASP A 85 14.41 8.80 13.92
N THR A 86 14.09 7.68 13.28
CA THR A 86 13.17 6.67 13.84
C THR A 86 13.82 5.29 13.84
N PRO A 87 13.58 4.45 14.86
CA PRO A 87 14.05 3.06 14.86
C PRO A 87 13.26 2.16 13.90
N TRP A 88 12.14 2.65 13.36
CA TRP A 88 11.28 1.87 12.47
C TRP A 88 11.78 1.92 11.03
N GLN A 89 12.19 0.78 10.49
CA GLN A 89 12.51 0.61 9.07
C GLN A 89 11.79 -0.64 8.54
N ARG A 90 10.51 -0.50 8.16
CA ARG A 90 9.65 -1.65 7.82
C ARG A 90 8.73 -1.37 6.64
N ARG A 91 8.17 -2.45 6.09
CA ARG A 91 7.08 -2.44 5.12
C ARG A 91 6.07 -3.52 5.47
N ALA A 92 4.77 -3.18 5.45
CA ALA A 92 3.69 -4.15 5.61
C ALA A 92 3.13 -4.56 4.24
N LYS A 93 3.02 -5.87 3.97
CA LYS A 93 2.35 -6.41 2.78
C LYS A 93 0.89 -6.65 3.09
N VAL A 94 0.00 -6.16 2.24
CA VAL A 94 -1.43 -6.43 2.27
C VAL A 94 -1.78 -7.22 1.00
N CYS A 95 -2.29 -8.44 1.14
CA CYS A 95 -2.50 -9.40 0.06
C CYS A 95 -3.89 -10.03 0.10
#